data_AF-A0A256ZFR3-F1
#
_entry.id   AF-A0A256ZFR3-F1
#
_cell.length_a   1.000
_cell.length_b   1.000
_cell.length_c   1.000
_cell.angle_alpha   90.00
_cell.angle_beta   90.00
_cell.angle_gamma   90.00
#
_symmetry.space_group_name_H-M   'P 1'
#
loop_
_entity.id
_entity.type
_entity.pdbx_description
1 polymer ?
#
loop_
_entity_poly.entity_id
_entity_poly.type
_entity_poly.pdbx_seq_one_letter_code
_entity_poly.pdbx_strand_id
1 'polypeptide(L)'
;MSVLGEEALKNVWGRVEIIGDIAVLRKSPKTDIKTLKALAEELLRRLPYVRSVWAAISPVSGTFRTREYVHLAGEKRTLTTYKEHGCVFKVDIAKTYISPTLNYEHIRVARLVRNGEFVINMFAGVGTFSIIIAKQSRPSKVVSIDINPYAYESIPLSSYNVFRHLLIRMCPTSRRLFSPTPNS
;
A
#
# COMPACT_ATOMS: atom_id res chain seq x y z
N MET A 1 -15.26 -4.68 -31.13
CA MET A 1 -14.50 -5.93 -30.87
C MET A 1 -13.67 -5.73 -29.63
N SER A 2 -14.02 -6.37 -28.52
CA SER A 2 -13.19 -6.31 -27.32
C SER A 2 -11.86 -7.01 -27.61
N VAL A 3 -10.75 -6.36 -27.27
CA VAL A 3 -9.38 -6.86 -27.50
C VAL A 3 -9.11 -8.18 -26.75
N LEU A 4 -9.99 -8.53 -25.82
CA LEU A 4 -10.02 -9.76 -25.05
C LEU A 4 -11.46 -10.31 -25.10
N GLY A 5 -11.63 -11.63 -25.25
CA GLY A 5 -12.94 -12.27 -25.09
C GLY A 5 -13.54 -11.97 -23.71
N GLU A 6 -14.87 -12.00 -23.56
CA GLU A 6 -15.57 -11.60 -22.33
C GLU A 6 -15.06 -12.30 -21.07
N GLU A 7 -14.71 -13.58 -21.19
CA GLU A 7 -14.17 -14.38 -20.10
C GLU A 7 -12.75 -13.97 -19.70
N ALA A 8 -11.92 -13.58 -20.69
CA ALA A 8 -10.60 -13.03 -20.44
C ALA A 8 -10.69 -11.63 -19.80
N LEU A 9 -11.65 -10.80 -20.22
CA LEU A 9 -11.95 -9.52 -19.58
C LEU A 9 -12.30 -9.73 -18.11
N LYS A 10 -13.29 -10.58 -17.79
CA LYS A 10 -13.73 -10.83 -16.41
C LYS A 10 -12.58 -11.29 -15.51
N ASN A 11 -11.72 -12.15 -16.03
CA ASN A 11 -10.51 -12.62 -15.34
C ASN A 11 -9.48 -11.51 -15.08
N VAL A 12 -9.33 -10.54 -15.99
CA VAL A 12 -8.41 -9.43 -15.78
C VAL A 12 -9.01 -8.35 -14.87
N TRP A 13 -10.30 -8.05 -15.00
CA TRP A 13 -11.03 -7.12 -14.13
C TRP A 13 -10.96 -7.52 -12.66
N GLY A 14 -11.05 -8.82 -12.34
CA GLY A 14 -10.89 -9.33 -10.96
C GLY A 14 -9.47 -9.20 -10.39
N ARG A 15 -8.49 -8.79 -11.19
CA ARG A 15 -7.07 -8.67 -10.81
C ARG A 15 -6.54 -7.25 -10.89
N VAL A 16 -7.41 -6.27 -11.14
CA VAL A 16 -7.05 -4.85 -11.13
C VAL A 16 -7.04 -4.35 -9.69
N GLU A 17 -5.90 -3.85 -9.24
CA GLU A 17 -5.79 -3.17 -7.96
C GLU A 17 -5.86 -1.66 -8.19
N ILE A 18 -6.84 -0.99 -7.58
CA ILE A 18 -6.96 0.46 -7.65
C ILE A 18 -6.41 1.07 -6.37
N ILE A 19 -5.40 1.93 -6.52
CA ILE A 19 -4.74 2.64 -5.42
C ILE A 19 -4.89 4.13 -5.71
N GLY A 20 -5.85 4.76 -5.04
CA GLY A 20 -6.17 6.17 -5.30
C GLY A 20 -6.66 6.36 -6.74
N ASP A 21 -5.90 7.13 -7.51
CA ASP A 21 -6.15 7.38 -8.94
C ASP A 21 -5.25 6.56 -9.88
N ILE A 22 -4.55 5.56 -9.36
CA ILE A 22 -3.68 4.67 -10.13
C ILE A 22 -4.29 3.26 -10.17
N ALA A 23 -4.38 2.68 -11.37
CA ALA A 23 -4.75 1.28 -11.57
C ALA A 23 -3.51 0.42 -11.84
N VAL A 24 -3.42 -0.73 -11.16
CA VAL A 24 -2.34 -1.70 -11.30
C VAL A 24 -2.89 -3.01 -11.82
N LEU A 25 -2.35 -3.45 -12.96
CA LEU A 25 -2.61 -4.73 -13.59
C LEU A 25 -1.53 -5.74 -13.21
N ARG A 26 -1.91 -6.93 -12.77
CA ARG A 26 -0.95 -8.01 -12.55
C ARG A 26 -0.68 -8.74 -13.86
N LYS A 27 0.55 -8.70 -14.36
CA LYS A 27 0.93 -9.41 -15.58
C LYS A 27 0.95 -10.92 -15.32
N SER A 28 0.15 -11.67 -16.07
CA SER A 28 0.28 -13.12 -16.16
C SER A 28 1.43 -13.48 -17.12
N PRO A 29 2.16 -14.59 -16.91
CA PRO A 29 3.18 -15.06 -17.85
C PRO A 29 2.66 -15.17 -19.29
N LYS A 30 1.38 -15.56 -19.45
CA LYS A 30 0.71 -15.77 -20.74
C LYS A 30 0.23 -14.49 -21.43
N THR A 31 0.23 -13.34 -20.74
CA THR A 31 -0.30 -12.08 -21.28
C THR A 31 0.84 -11.19 -21.74
N ASP A 32 0.81 -10.74 -22.99
CA ASP A 32 1.81 -9.83 -23.53
C ASP A 32 1.54 -8.37 -23.10
N ILE A 33 2.55 -7.51 -23.26
CA ILE A 33 2.45 -6.10 -22.86
C ILE A 33 1.49 -5.34 -23.79
N LYS A 34 1.39 -5.71 -25.07
CA LYS A 34 0.51 -5.04 -26.05
C LYS A 34 -0.96 -5.19 -25.66
N THR A 35 -1.37 -6.38 -25.26
CA THR A 35 -2.74 -6.63 -24.76
C THR A 35 -3.02 -5.85 -23.48
N LEU A 36 -2.05 -5.77 -22.55
CA LEU A 36 -2.18 -4.98 -21.33
C LEU A 36 -2.32 -3.48 -21.62
N LYS A 37 -1.61 -2.95 -22.62
CA LYS A 37 -1.75 -1.55 -23.05
C LYS A 37 -3.15 -1.26 -23.59
N ALA A 38 -3.67 -2.11 -24.46
CA ALA A 38 -5.01 -1.94 -25.00
C ALA A 38 -6.08 -2.00 -23.89
N LEU A 39 -5.92 -2.89 -22.91
CA LEU A 39 -6.79 -2.93 -21.74
C LEU A 39 -6.65 -1.68 -20.86
N ALA A 40 -5.43 -1.16 -20.70
CA ALA A 40 -5.17 0.04 -19.91
C ALA A 40 -5.86 1.28 -20.51
N GLU A 41 -5.89 1.41 -21.83
CA GLU A 41 -6.64 2.48 -22.51
C GLU A 41 -8.15 2.34 -22.26
N GLU A 42 -8.69 1.13 -22.32
CA GLU A 42 -10.10 0.86 -22.01
C GLU A 42 -10.43 1.16 -20.54
N LEU A 43 -9.52 0.85 -19.61
CA LEU A 43 -9.66 1.17 -18.20
C LEU A 43 -9.77 2.68 -17.98
N LEU A 44 -8.92 3.48 -18.62
CA LEU A 44 -8.99 4.94 -18.54
C LEU A 44 -10.30 5.50 -19.12
N ARG A 45 -10.83 4.90 -20.18
CA ARG A 45 -12.12 5.30 -20.75
C ARG A 45 -13.29 4.97 -19.83
N ARG A 46 -13.28 3.81 -19.17
CA ARG A 46 -14.36 3.36 -18.28
C ARG A 46 -14.31 3.97 -16.88
N LEU A 47 -13.11 4.26 -16.38
CA LEU A 47 -12.88 4.78 -15.04
C LEU A 47 -12.25 6.18 -15.14
N PRO A 48 -13.05 7.24 -15.33
CA PRO A 48 -12.53 8.59 -15.58
C PRO A 48 -11.76 9.21 -14.41
N TYR A 49 -11.88 8.63 -13.21
CA TYR A 49 -11.09 9.03 -12.04
C TYR A 49 -9.69 8.42 -12.02
N VAL A 50 -9.45 7.33 -12.77
CA VAL A 50 -8.12 6.76 -12.93
C VAL A 50 -7.32 7.61 -13.90
N ARG A 51 -6.12 8.02 -13.48
CA ARG A 51 -5.23 8.91 -14.25
C ARG A 51 -4.02 8.19 -14.82
N SER A 52 -3.63 7.07 -14.21
CA SER A 52 -2.44 6.33 -14.57
C SER A 52 -2.67 4.83 -14.45
N VAL A 53 -2.15 4.04 -15.41
CA VAL A 53 -2.26 2.59 -15.40
C VAL A 53 -0.89 1.95 -15.56
N TRP A 54 -0.58 1.00 -14.69
CA TRP A 54 0.70 0.30 -14.63
C TRP A 54 0.50 -1.22 -14.62
N ALA A 55 1.48 -1.96 -15.12
CA ALA A 55 1.58 -3.41 -14.97
C ALA A 55 2.63 -3.75 -13.91
N ALA A 56 2.25 -4.51 -12.89
CA ALA A 56 3.19 -5.24 -12.05
C ALA A 56 3.72 -6.45 -12.84
N ILE A 57 5.01 -6.44 -13.18
CA ILE A 57 5.65 -7.46 -14.03
C ILE A 57 6.46 -8.50 -13.25
N SER A 58 6.75 -8.25 -11.97
CA SER A 58 7.45 -9.17 -11.09
C SER A 58 6.62 -9.53 -9.84
N PRO A 59 6.84 -10.71 -9.25
CA PRO A 59 6.38 -11.00 -7.90
C PRO A 59 6.96 -9.99 -6.90
N VAL A 60 6.29 -9.86 -5.75
CA VAL A 60 6.82 -9.08 -4.62
C VAL A 60 8.15 -9.66 -4.18
N SER A 61 9.24 -8.90 -4.30
CA SER A 61 10.60 -9.38 -4.06
C SER A 61 11.47 -8.34 -3.33
N GLY A 62 12.66 -8.76 -2.93
CA GLY A 62 13.65 -7.90 -2.28
C GLY A 62 13.32 -7.49 -0.84
N THR A 63 14.27 -6.78 -0.22
CA THR A 63 14.20 -6.35 1.20
C THR A 63 13.04 -5.41 1.47
N PHE A 64 12.63 -4.61 0.49
CA PHE A 64 11.52 -3.64 0.62
C PHE A 64 10.18 -4.16 0.12
N ARG A 65 10.11 -5.41 -0.33
CA ARG A 65 8.87 -6.05 -0.82
C ARG A 65 8.17 -5.20 -1.90
N THR A 66 8.94 -4.61 -2.80
CA THR A 66 8.43 -3.83 -3.94
C THR A 66 8.18 -4.75 -5.14
N ARG A 67 7.47 -4.20 -6.15
CA ARG A 67 7.27 -4.85 -7.45
C ARG A 67 7.93 -3.98 -8.53
N GLU A 68 8.34 -4.60 -9.62
CA GLU A 68 8.71 -3.87 -10.82
C GLU A 68 7.45 -3.51 -11.60
N TYR A 69 7.38 -2.26 -12.02
CA TYR A 69 6.22 -1.72 -12.73
C TYR A 69 6.59 -1.23 -14.12
N VAL A 70 5.73 -1.54 -15.09
CA VAL A 70 5.79 -1.01 -16.45
C VAL A 70 4.59 -0.09 -16.65
N HIS A 71 4.84 1.14 -17.07
CA HIS A 71 3.77 2.08 -17.42
C HIS A 71 3.02 1.58 -18.67
N LEU A 72 1.70 1.59 -18.63
CA LEU A 72 0.85 1.10 -19.73
C LEU A 72 0.13 2.25 -20.44
N ALA A 73 -0.55 3.12 -19.69
CA ALA A 73 -1.34 4.22 -20.25
C ALA A 73 -1.55 5.36 -19.23
N GLY A 74 -1.98 6.52 -19.73
CA GLY A 74 -2.27 7.71 -18.92
C GLY A 74 -1.00 8.44 -18.45
N GLU A 75 -1.10 9.19 -17.37
CA GLU A 75 0.02 9.94 -16.79
C GLU A 75 1.14 9.00 -16.36
N LYS A 76 2.40 9.33 -16.66
CA LYS A 76 3.57 8.57 -16.19
C LYS A 76 3.94 8.98 -14.76
N ARG A 77 3.09 8.65 -13.80
CA ARG A 77 3.21 9.00 -12.38
C ARG A 77 2.96 7.77 -11.49
N THR A 78 3.73 7.65 -10.41
CA THR A 78 3.62 6.55 -9.42
C THR A 78 3.16 7.01 -8.04
N LEU A 79 3.22 8.31 -7.76
CA LEU A 79 2.75 8.91 -6.50
C LEU A 79 1.25 9.18 -6.58
N THR A 80 0.48 8.74 -5.59
CA THR A 80 -0.97 8.96 -5.49
C THR A 80 -1.43 9.19 -4.05
N THR A 81 -2.68 9.58 -3.88
CA THR A 81 -3.36 9.69 -2.59
C THR A 81 -4.36 8.55 -2.46
N TYR A 82 -4.11 7.65 -1.52
CA TYR A 82 -4.99 6.53 -1.20
C TYR A 82 -5.84 6.86 0.03
N LYS A 83 -7.13 6.53 -0.01
CA LYS A 83 -8.07 6.78 1.08
C LYS A 83 -8.63 5.46 1.57
N GLU A 84 -8.59 5.24 2.87
CA GLU A 84 -9.11 4.02 3.50
C GLU A 84 -9.62 4.30 4.90
N HIS A 85 -10.84 3.86 5.23
CA HIS A 85 -11.46 4.04 6.57
C HIS A 85 -11.42 5.48 7.09
N GLY A 86 -11.55 6.45 6.18
CA GLY A 86 -11.48 7.88 6.46
C GLY A 86 -10.07 8.40 6.73
N CYS A 87 -9.03 7.59 6.57
CA CYS A 87 -7.63 7.99 6.61
C CYS A 87 -7.12 8.26 5.18
N VAL A 88 -6.12 9.14 5.08
CA VAL A 88 -5.52 9.54 3.80
C VAL A 88 -4.02 9.23 3.86
N PHE A 89 -3.53 8.56 2.83
CA PHE A 89 -2.15 8.08 2.71
C PHE A 89 -1.55 8.61 1.41
N LYS A 90 -0.33 9.15 1.46
CA LYS A 90 0.45 9.39 0.25
C LYS A 90 1.20 8.11 -0.08
N VAL A 91 1.11 7.63 -1.30
CA VAL A 91 1.66 6.32 -1.68
C VAL A 91 2.39 6.45 -3.00
N ASP A 92 3.67 6.09 -3.02
CA ASP A 92 4.41 5.86 -4.26
C ASP A 92 4.42 4.36 -4.54
N ILE A 93 3.63 3.92 -5.53
CA ILE A 93 3.44 2.48 -5.82
C ILE A 93 4.74 1.78 -6.24
N ALA A 94 5.72 2.52 -6.76
CA ALA A 94 7.00 1.97 -7.20
C ALA A 94 7.99 1.80 -6.03
N LYS A 95 7.85 2.60 -4.98
CA LYS A 95 8.78 2.63 -3.85
C LYS A 95 8.24 2.00 -2.58
N THR A 96 6.93 1.88 -2.45
CA THR A 96 6.27 1.42 -1.22
C THR A 96 5.32 0.27 -1.49
N TYR A 97 5.17 -0.59 -0.49
CA TYR A 97 4.20 -1.67 -0.54
C TYR A 97 2.85 -1.18 0.00
N ILE A 98 1.79 -1.45 -0.75
CA ILE A 98 0.41 -1.26 -0.32
C ILE A 98 -0.47 -2.36 -0.91
N SER A 99 -1.47 -2.81 -0.16
CA SER A 99 -2.45 -3.79 -0.62
C SER A 99 -3.86 -3.34 -0.23
N PRO A 100 -4.65 -2.80 -1.19
CA PRO A 100 -6.05 -2.44 -0.95
C PRO A 100 -6.92 -3.61 -0.49
N THR A 101 -6.51 -4.85 -0.83
CA THR A 101 -7.22 -6.08 -0.43
C THR A 101 -7.21 -6.33 1.09
N LEU A 102 -6.29 -5.71 1.82
CA LEU A 102 -6.21 -5.82 3.28
C LEU A 102 -7.13 -4.82 4.00
N ASN A 103 -7.96 -4.06 3.28
CA ASN A 103 -8.81 -3.04 3.88
C ASN A 103 -9.68 -3.57 5.04
N TYR A 104 -10.26 -4.75 4.89
CA TYR A 104 -11.09 -5.37 5.91
C TYR A 104 -10.25 -5.75 7.15
N GLU A 105 -9.05 -6.27 6.94
CA GLU A 105 -8.14 -6.62 8.02
C GLU A 105 -7.64 -5.39 8.77
N HIS A 106 -7.38 -4.28 8.08
CA HIS A 106 -6.97 -3.03 8.73
C HIS A 106 -8.01 -2.56 9.76
N ILE A 107 -9.30 -2.54 9.39
CA ILE A 107 -10.36 -2.12 10.31
C ILE A 107 -10.68 -3.18 11.36
N ARG A 108 -10.60 -4.47 11.01
CA ARG A 108 -10.80 -5.58 11.96
C ARG A 108 -9.78 -5.50 13.09
N VAL A 109 -8.49 -5.37 12.77
CA VAL A 109 -7.42 -5.24 13.76
C VAL A 109 -7.58 -3.96 14.57
N ALA A 110 -7.92 -2.83 13.93
CA ALA A 110 -8.17 -1.60 14.66
C ALA A 110 -9.25 -1.78 15.73
N ARG A 111 -10.37 -2.40 15.41
CA ARG A 111 -11.47 -2.63 16.38
C ARG A 111 -11.12 -3.56 17.53
N LEU A 112 -10.06 -4.37 17.41
CA LEU A 112 -9.58 -5.24 18.50
C LEU A 112 -8.73 -4.48 19.52
N VAL A 113 -8.15 -3.35 19.14
CA VAL A 113 -7.33 -2.52 20.03
C VAL A 113 -8.20 -1.83 21.05
N ARG A 114 -7.83 -1.95 22.33
CA ARG A 114 -8.55 -1.31 23.44
C ARG A 114 -8.00 0.09 23.71
N ASN A 115 -8.86 0.92 24.30
CA ASN A 115 -8.47 2.26 24.72
C ASN A 115 -7.27 2.19 25.68
N GLY A 116 -6.25 3.01 25.41
CA GLY A 116 -5.04 3.08 26.24
C GLY A 116 -3.98 2.02 25.93
N GLU A 117 -4.22 1.09 25.00
CA GLU A 117 -3.20 0.09 24.62
C GLU A 117 -1.98 0.71 23.96
N PHE A 118 -0.82 0.08 24.18
CA PHE A 118 0.42 0.38 23.47
C PHE A 118 0.59 -0.61 22.32
N VAL A 119 0.64 -0.11 21.08
CA VAL A 119 0.67 -0.94 19.88
C VAL A 119 2.00 -0.79 19.16
N ILE A 120 2.61 -1.92 18.76
CA ILE A 120 3.78 -1.94 17.88
C ILE A 120 3.38 -2.56 16.54
N ASN A 121 3.65 -1.85 15.44
CA ASN A 121 3.53 -2.34 14.08
C ASN A 121 4.92 -2.48 13.48
N MET A 122 5.41 -3.72 13.40
CA MET A 122 6.80 -4.02 13.01
C MET A 122 7.09 -3.88 11.51
N PHE A 123 6.06 -3.88 10.66
CA PHE A 123 6.17 -3.80 9.20
C PHE A 123 5.12 -2.83 8.67
N ALA A 124 5.27 -1.57 9.04
CA ALA A 124 4.21 -0.59 8.90
C ALA A 124 3.91 -0.20 7.45
N GLY A 125 4.86 -0.35 6.53
CA GLY A 125 4.77 0.20 5.18
C GLY A 125 4.37 1.68 5.25
N VAL A 126 3.39 2.08 4.44
CA VAL A 126 2.83 3.44 4.46
C VAL A 126 2.01 3.78 5.73
N GLY A 127 1.96 2.88 6.71
CA GLY A 127 1.34 3.09 8.01
C GLY A 127 -0.17 2.82 8.06
N THR A 128 -0.73 2.02 7.14
CA THR A 128 -2.19 1.76 7.05
C THR A 128 -2.77 1.30 8.38
N PHE A 129 -2.27 0.19 8.94
CA PHE A 129 -2.71 -0.30 10.24
C PHE A 129 -2.55 0.76 11.33
N SER A 130 -1.39 1.39 11.42
CA SER A 130 -1.05 2.30 12.51
C SER A 130 -1.94 3.55 12.55
N ILE A 131 -2.16 4.18 11.38
CA ILE A 131 -2.99 5.39 11.28
C ILE A 131 -4.46 5.03 11.50
N ILE A 132 -4.93 3.88 11.00
CA ILE A 132 -6.31 3.42 11.20
C ILE A 132 -6.55 3.09 12.68
N ILE A 133 -5.65 2.34 13.33
CA ILE A 133 -5.72 2.03 14.78
C ILE A 133 -5.75 3.32 15.60
N ALA A 134 -4.84 4.25 15.31
CA ALA A 134 -4.76 5.53 16.00
C ALA A 134 -6.07 6.32 15.88
N LYS A 135 -6.67 6.36 14.69
CA LYS A 135 -7.94 7.06 14.45
C LYS A 135 -9.14 6.38 15.11
N GLN A 136 -9.20 5.05 15.13
CA GLN A 136 -10.42 4.31 15.48
C GLN A 136 -10.47 3.86 16.94
N SER A 137 -9.33 3.70 17.62
CA SER A 137 -9.27 2.88 18.85
C SER A 137 -8.64 3.54 20.07
N ARG A 138 -8.24 4.81 19.95
CA ARG A 138 -7.63 5.62 21.04
C ARG A 138 -6.54 4.87 21.83
N PRO A 139 -5.53 4.29 21.18
CA PRO A 139 -4.38 3.71 21.87
C PRO A 139 -3.62 4.80 22.64
N SER A 140 -2.89 4.42 23.70
CA SER A 140 -1.99 5.35 24.38
C SER A 140 -0.81 5.74 23.49
N LYS A 141 -0.33 4.80 22.67
CA LYS A 141 0.76 5.00 21.72
C LYS A 141 0.76 3.92 20.65
N VAL A 142 1.15 4.31 19.43
CA VAL A 142 1.40 3.39 18.32
C VAL A 142 2.80 3.63 17.80
N VAL A 143 3.61 2.58 17.72
CA VAL A 143 4.97 2.61 17.19
C VAL A 143 4.96 1.92 15.83
N SER A 144 5.44 2.64 14.82
CA SER A 144 5.53 2.11 13.46
C SER A 144 6.99 1.91 13.08
N ILE A 145 7.28 0.72 12.58
CA ILE A 145 8.62 0.29 12.24
C ILE A 145 8.57 -0.25 10.81
N ASP A 146 9.53 0.17 9.99
CA ASP A 146 9.73 -0.39 8.65
C ASP A 146 11.20 -0.28 8.23
N ILE A 147 11.66 -1.16 7.37
CA ILE A 147 13.02 -1.12 6.83
C ILE A 147 13.11 -0.22 5.60
N ASN A 148 11.99 -0.02 4.90
CA ASN A 148 11.92 0.79 3.69
C ASN A 148 11.96 2.29 4.04
N PRO A 149 12.97 3.05 3.60
CA PRO A 149 13.06 4.48 3.89
C PRO A 149 11.90 5.28 3.28
N TYR A 150 11.32 4.85 2.15
CA TYR A 150 10.24 5.58 1.45
C TYR A 150 8.88 5.41 2.12
N ALA A 151 8.72 4.36 2.94
CA ALA A 151 7.53 4.18 3.76
C ALA A 151 7.35 5.33 4.77
N TYR A 152 8.45 5.87 5.29
CA TYR A 152 8.43 7.00 6.24
C TYR A 152 7.94 8.30 5.60
N GLU A 153 8.39 8.57 4.37
CA GLU A 153 8.01 9.78 3.62
C GLU A 153 6.52 9.79 3.25
N SER A 154 5.91 8.60 3.22
CA SER A 154 4.51 8.38 2.86
C SER A 154 3.53 8.68 4.00
N ILE A 155 4.00 8.70 5.24
CA ILE A 155 3.19 8.96 6.43
C ILE A 155 3.04 10.48 6.62
N PRO A 156 1.81 11.04 6.60
CA PRO A 156 1.62 12.48 6.75
C PRO A 156 2.16 13.00 8.09
N LEU A 157 2.87 14.13 8.06
CA LEU A 157 3.36 14.83 9.26
C LEU A 157 2.23 15.14 10.26
N SER A 158 1.00 15.37 9.79
CA SER A 158 -0.17 15.58 10.65
C SER A 158 -0.50 14.38 11.55
N SER A 159 -0.08 13.17 11.18
CA SER A 159 -0.24 11.96 12.00
C SER A 159 0.80 11.87 13.14
N TYR A 160 1.89 12.64 13.08
CA TYR A 160 2.94 12.66 14.10
C TYR A 160 2.58 13.52 15.32
N ASN A 161 1.76 14.56 15.16
CA ASN A 161 1.43 15.49 16.24
C ASN A 161 0.15 15.14 17.03
N VAL A 162 -0.75 14.32 16.46
CA VAL A 162 -2.00 13.91 17.13
C VAL A 162 -1.80 12.65 18.00
N PHE A 163 -0.76 11.86 17.70
CA PHE A 163 -0.44 10.62 18.40
C PHE A 163 1.03 10.66 18.78
N ARG A 164 1.45 10.16 19.95
CA ARG A 164 2.87 9.96 20.30
C ARG A 164 3.48 8.83 19.45
N HIS A 165 3.40 8.97 18.13
CA HIS A 165 3.92 8.05 17.15
C HIS A 165 5.45 8.13 17.21
N LEU A 166 6.07 7.10 17.77
CA LEU A 166 7.51 6.92 17.62
C LEU A 166 7.69 6.10 16.35
N LEU A 167 8.29 6.73 15.34
CA LEU A 167 8.66 6.07 14.10
C LEU A 167 10.14 5.70 14.18
N ILE A 168 10.43 4.40 14.17
CA ILE A 168 11.78 3.88 14.31
C ILE A 168 12.21 3.35 12.96
N ARG A 169 13.12 4.09 12.29
CA ARG A 169 13.83 3.58 11.12
C ARG A 169 14.70 2.40 11.54
N MET A 170 14.31 1.19 11.15
CA MET A 170 15.18 0.03 11.33
C MET A 170 16.27 0.06 10.27
N CYS A 171 17.50 0.24 10.73
CA CYS A 171 18.68 -0.09 9.94
C CYS A 171 18.66 -1.62 9.68
N PRO A 172 19.02 -2.11 8.49
CA PRO A 172 18.94 -3.54 8.14
C PRO A 172 19.64 -4.49 9.12
N THR A 173 20.54 -3.97 9.96
CA THR A 173 21.34 -4.72 10.93
C THR A 173 20.67 -4.93 12.30
N SER A 174 19.52 -4.30 12.60
CA SER A 174 19.02 -4.22 13.99
C SER A 174 17.97 -5.28 14.37
N ARG A 175 18.31 -6.57 14.40
CA ARG A 175 17.51 -7.58 15.17
C ARG A 175 17.43 -7.32 16.69
N ARG A 176 18.01 -6.21 17.19
CA ARG A 176 18.18 -5.87 18.61
C ARG A 176 17.33 -4.66 19.05
N LEU A 177 16.04 -4.63 18.75
CA LEU A 177 15.13 -3.66 19.40
C LEU A 177 14.48 -4.22 20.68
N PHE A 178 14.58 -5.53 20.90
CA PHE A 178 14.01 -6.23 22.06
C PHE A 178 15.10 -7.05 22.77
N SER A 179 16.15 -6.40 23.26
CA SER A 179 16.92 -6.98 24.36
C SER A 179 16.16 -6.70 25.64
N PRO A 180 15.83 -7.70 26.48
CA PRO A 180 15.25 -7.43 27.79
C PRO A 180 16.19 -6.49 28.55
N THR A 181 15.65 -5.41 29.12
CA THR A 181 16.39 -4.62 30.10
C THR A 181 16.76 -5.54 31.26
N PRO A 182 18.01 -5.52 31.76
CA PRO A 182 18.34 -6.25 32.98
C PRO A 182 17.42 -5.73 34.08
N ASN A 183 16.73 -6.65 34.76
CA ASN A 183 15.81 -6.33 35.86
C ASN A 183 16.48 -5.36 36.85
N SER A 184 15.83 -4.23 37.10
CA SER A 184 16.07 -3.34 38.24
C SER A 184 15.12 -3.70 39.38
#